data_AF-A0A0P1AZF1-F1
#
_entry.id   AF-A0A0P1AZF1-F1
#
_cell.length_a   1.000
_cell.length_b   1.000
_cell.length_c   1.000
_cell.angle_alpha   90.00
_cell.angle_beta   90.00
_cell.angle_gamma   90.00
#
_symmetry.space_group_name_H-M   'P 1'
#
loop_
_entity.id
_entity.type
_entity.pdbx_description
1 polymer ?
#
loop_
_entity_poly.entity_id
_entity_poly.type
_entity_poly.pdbx_seq_one_letter_code
_entity_poly.pdbx_strand_id
1 'polypeptide(L)'
;MYTTLPWIVLFTTVLMVLPFHINTRKYALGTNAYFTLTIINPANPANPLNPGQLKGIDEQLFATSNILRNLQVYAMVGVLGAFISVASMCVPYPIFAISRLRDNSQKAPSELLELLNLIVDLYCLKNNDVGSLKFFKRRLKQKFDDVEARHCHMMSLLDDAWWEQCFGLHYPLHFNWVMSRTYIRFIGSLIADLRTLCSSLRLDHNSSVHAVYMNVLMREIRIIQSHLNDLISDISSKVHALSPHLELQSLNLLENEMDMVLCNFHQIQKQILKEKLVTFKDVEGNMPLSFFLFSLNSFCSTLVNFQDAYNSRKYDDRHRVRSFMRNSLKQFVNPNYYRNPLVWINAFKITAAIMLGVAFSVGVYGFSATVPSTIAYIMCETIGSSFRKTVNRVGGVVAGSVVPSVLKFFLVQMCDPIALSILLSNMVMFIWVTMCMYVYFGQGYGSYGGLVAAFVASDTLLRQTDICYPNGSDNTNSIAVASYSSLAQTSVAVVIFISVETLIFPRSAVSMLRYSIAESLHLHQKVFDVIFKYHLSSVMEMDEVTAIACRSDD
;
A
#
# COMPACT_ATOMS: atom_id res chain seq x y z
N MET A 1 -7.01 -32.90 25.12
CA MET A 1 -6.23 -31.64 25.00
C MET A 1 -4.78 -31.91 24.59
N TYR A 2 -4.12 -32.91 25.19
CA TYR A 2 -2.71 -33.28 24.92
C TYR A 2 -2.38 -33.68 23.47
N THR A 3 -3.34 -34.21 22.71
CA THR A 3 -3.11 -34.71 21.34
C THR A 3 -3.51 -33.72 20.25
N THR A 4 -4.57 -32.93 20.45
CA THR A 4 -5.08 -31.98 19.44
C THR A 4 -4.38 -30.63 19.46
N LEU A 5 -3.97 -30.15 20.63
CA LEU A 5 -3.28 -28.87 20.81
C LEU A 5 -1.95 -28.79 20.03
N PRO A 6 -1.07 -29.82 20.02
CA PRO A 6 0.16 -29.80 19.22
C PRO A 6 -0.09 -29.69 17.72
N TRP A 7 -1.17 -30.29 17.19
CA TRP A 7 -1.52 -30.20 15.77
C TRP A 7 -2.02 -28.80 15.40
N ILE A 8 -2.79 -28.15 16.28
CA ILE A 8 -3.19 -26.74 16.11
C ILE A 8 -1.94 -25.84 16.09
N VAL A 9 -0.99 -26.05 17.00
CA VAL A 9 0.29 -25.32 17.05
C VAL A 9 1.12 -25.53 15.79
N LEU A 10 1.25 -26.78 15.36
CA LEU A 10 2.02 -27.10 14.16
C LEU A 10 1.40 -26.44 12.92
N PHE A 11 0.09 -26.57 12.74
CA PHE A 11 -0.63 -25.98 11.62
C PHE A 11 -0.54 -24.45 11.61
N THR A 12 -0.73 -23.81 12.78
CA THR A 12 -0.60 -22.35 12.92
C THR A 12 0.82 -21.86 12.62
N THR A 13 1.84 -22.55 13.12
CA THR A 13 3.24 -22.21 12.88
C THR A 13 3.60 -22.35 11.39
N VAL A 14 3.21 -23.45 10.75
CA VAL A 14 3.51 -23.71 9.32
C VAL A 14 2.84 -22.66 8.43
N LEU A 15 1.56 -22.36 8.63
CA LEU A 15 0.86 -21.35 7.83
C LEU A 15 1.40 -19.94 8.02
N MET A 16 1.89 -19.61 9.22
CA MET A 16 2.48 -18.30 9.50
C MET A 16 3.86 -18.13 8.86
N VAL A 17 4.63 -19.21 8.77
CA VAL A 17 5.97 -19.19 8.15
C VAL A 17 5.87 -19.22 6.63
N LEU A 18 4.85 -19.85 6.03
CA LEU A 18 4.67 -19.92 4.58
C LEU A 18 4.22 -18.58 3.99
N PRO A 19 4.74 -18.13 2.83
CA PRO A 19 4.48 -16.81 2.22
C PRO A 19 3.09 -16.67 1.57
N PHE A 20 2.03 -17.05 2.28
CA PHE A 20 0.65 -16.83 1.86
C PHE A 20 0.22 -15.38 2.11
N HIS A 21 -0.76 -14.92 1.33
CA HIS A 21 -1.41 -13.65 1.55
C HIS A 21 -2.11 -13.64 2.93
N ILE A 22 -2.11 -12.48 3.61
CA ILE A 22 -2.63 -12.33 4.98
C ILE A 22 -4.08 -12.82 5.12
N ASN A 23 -4.94 -12.54 4.14
CA ASN A 23 -6.34 -12.97 4.19
C ASN A 23 -6.49 -14.50 4.11
N THR A 24 -5.64 -15.17 3.32
CA THR A 24 -5.61 -16.64 3.23
C THR A 24 -5.16 -17.25 4.54
N ARG A 25 -4.14 -16.67 5.19
CA ARG A 25 -3.69 -17.11 6.52
C ARG A 25 -4.81 -16.98 7.55
N LYS A 26 -5.52 -15.83 7.60
CA LYS A 26 -6.66 -15.58 8.50
C LYS A 26 -7.76 -16.59 8.34
N TYR A 27 -8.17 -16.83 7.10
CA TYR A 27 -9.20 -17.80 6.78
C TYR A 27 -8.80 -19.21 7.23
N ALA A 28 -7.61 -19.66 6.83
CA ALA A 28 -7.14 -21.01 7.17
C ALA A 28 -7.04 -21.25 8.69
N LEU A 29 -6.55 -20.27 9.45
CA LEU A 29 -6.45 -20.38 10.90
C LEU A 29 -7.82 -20.35 11.60
N GLY A 30 -8.71 -19.44 11.19
CA GLY A 30 -10.06 -19.34 11.74
C GLY A 30 -10.87 -20.60 11.48
N THR A 31 -10.85 -21.10 10.25
CA THR A 31 -11.55 -22.33 9.85
C THR A 31 -11.01 -23.56 10.58
N ASN A 32 -9.68 -23.69 10.72
CA ASN A 32 -9.09 -24.80 11.46
C ASN A 32 -9.46 -24.77 12.96
N ALA A 33 -9.44 -23.59 13.60
CA ALA A 33 -9.86 -23.44 15.00
C ALA A 33 -11.35 -23.77 15.18
N TYR A 34 -12.20 -23.31 14.26
CA TYR A 34 -13.63 -23.60 14.26
C TYR A 34 -13.92 -25.10 14.16
N PHE A 35 -13.41 -25.77 13.13
CA PHE A 35 -13.67 -27.21 12.95
C PHE A 35 -13.07 -28.06 14.08
N THR A 36 -11.86 -27.75 14.53
CA THR A 36 -11.20 -28.52 15.58
C THR A 36 -11.95 -28.46 16.92
N LEU A 37 -12.48 -27.29 17.31
CA LEU A 37 -13.18 -27.14 18.59
C LEU A 37 -14.67 -27.50 18.51
N THR A 38 -15.28 -27.39 17.33
CA THR A 38 -16.70 -27.70 17.13
C THR A 38 -16.92 -29.21 16.97
N ILE A 39 -16.08 -29.88 16.17
CA ILE A 39 -16.27 -31.29 15.78
C ILE A 39 -15.58 -32.27 16.73
N ILE A 40 -14.37 -31.94 17.21
CA ILE A 40 -13.56 -32.86 18.01
C ILE A 40 -13.81 -32.59 19.50
N ASN A 41 -14.15 -33.62 20.29
CA ASN A 41 -14.21 -33.51 21.75
C ASN A 41 -12.87 -33.91 22.36
N PRO A 42 -12.04 -32.95 22.82
CA PRO A 42 -10.71 -33.27 23.35
C PRO A 42 -10.72 -33.73 24.82
N ALA A 43 -11.89 -33.96 25.45
CA ALA A 43 -12.02 -34.26 26.89
C ALA A 43 -13.13 -35.29 27.24
N ASN A 44 -13.33 -36.34 26.44
CA ASN A 44 -14.28 -37.39 26.84
C ASN A 44 -13.77 -38.13 28.10
N PRO A 45 -14.52 -38.17 29.22
CA PRO A 45 -14.08 -38.76 30.49
C PRO A 45 -14.01 -40.30 30.47
N ALA A 46 -14.53 -40.94 29.42
CA ALA A 46 -14.60 -42.39 29.33
C ALA A 46 -13.33 -43.07 28.76
N ASN A 47 -12.45 -42.36 28.04
CA ASN A 47 -11.18 -42.96 27.58
C ASN A 47 -10.16 -41.92 27.05
N PRO A 48 -9.08 -41.59 27.81
CA PRO A 48 -8.09 -40.59 27.43
C PRO A 48 -7.12 -40.99 26.29
N LEU A 49 -7.19 -42.22 25.76
CA LEU A 49 -6.28 -42.74 24.73
C LEU A 49 -6.82 -42.75 23.28
N ASN A 50 -8.10 -42.48 23.04
CA ASN A 50 -8.68 -42.46 21.68
C ASN A 50 -9.18 -41.05 21.30
N PRO A 51 -8.29 -40.15 20.85
CA PRO A 51 -8.61 -38.75 20.54
C PRO A 51 -9.39 -38.52 19.24
N GLY A 52 -9.90 -39.59 18.60
CA GLY A 52 -10.60 -39.55 17.31
C GLY A 52 -12.11 -39.77 17.39
N GLN A 53 -12.70 -39.88 18.58
CA GLN A 53 -14.16 -39.99 18.69
C GLN A 53 -14.81 -38.60 18.58
N LEU A 54 -15.67 -38.46 17.57
CA LEU A 54 -16.58 -37.32 17.41
C LEU A 54 -17.54 -37.25 18.62
N LYS A 55 -18.08 -36.07 18.93
CA LYS A 55 -19.11 -35.90 19.97
C LYS A 55 -20.27 -36.89 19.75
N GLY A 56 -20.72 -37.52 20.83
CA GLY A 56 -21.76 -38.55 20.79
C GLY A 56 -23.13 -37.99 20.39
N ILE A 57 -23.92 -38.83 19.71
CA ILE A 57 -25.24 -38.53 19.13
C ILE A 57 -26.30 -38.23 20.22
N ASP A 58 -25.98 -38.47 21.49
CA ASP A 58 -26.91 -38.36 22.62
C ASP A 58 -26.98 -36.95 23.26
N GLU A 59 -26.16 -35.99 22.83
CA GLU A 59 -26.30 -34.58 23.24
C GLU A 59 -27.43 -33.91 22.44
N GLN A 60 -28.38 -33.27 23.12
CA GLN A 60 -29.58 -32.61 22.56
C GLN A 60 -29.30 -31.59 21.43
N LEU A 61 -28.04 -31.17 21.22
CA LEU A 61 -27.63 -30.34 20.08
C LEU A 61 -27.45 -31.11 18.76
N PHE A 62 -27.48 -32.45 18.74
CA PHE A 62 -27.07 -33.28 17.59
C PHE A 62 -28.15 -34.19 16.96
N ALA A 63 -29.39 -33.72 16.80
CA ALA A 63 -30.38 -34.45 16.01
C ALA A 63 -29.98 -34.53 14.51
N THR A 64 -29.72 -35.74 14.01
CA THR A 64 -29.13 -36.03 12.68
C THR A 64 -29.87 -35.40 11.50
N SER A 65 -31.20 -35.33 11.58
CA SER A 65 -32.05 -34.76 10.52
C SER A 65 -31.97 -33.24 10.44
N ASN A 66 -31.82 -32.55 11.57
CA ASN A 66 -31.70 -31.10 11.63
C ASN A 66 -30.28 -30.65 11.30
N ILE A 67 -29.26 -31.42 11.70
CA ILE A 67 -27.87 -31.15 11.31
C ILE A 67 -27.66 -31.31 9.82
N LEU A 68 -28.16 -32.37 9.18
CA LEU A 68 -27.94 -32.54 7.74
C LEU A 68 -28.59 -31.41 6.93
N ARG A 69 -29.77 -30.97 7.34
CA ARG A 69 -30.52 -29.88 6.70
C ARG A 69 -29.88 -28.52 6.96
N ASN A 70 -29.46 -28.24 8.20
CA ASN A 70 -28.73 -27.01 8.53
C ASN A 70 -27.34 -27.00 7.89
N LEU A 71 -26.62 -28.13 7.86
CA LEU A 71 -25.33 -28.25 7.17
C LEU A 71 -25.50 -28.09 5.65
N GLN A 72 -26.58 -28.59 5.05
CA GLN A 72 -26.87 -28.38 3.62
C GLN A 72 -27.19 -26.91 3.32
N VAL A 73 -27.95 -26.24 4.20
CA VAL A 73 -28.24 -24.80 4.07
C VAL A 73 -26.98 -23.97 4.34
N TYR A 74 -26.18 -24.30 5.35
CA TYR A 74 -24.88 -23.67 5.63
C TYR A 74 -23.85 -23.96 4.54
N ALA A 75 -23.89 -25.13 3.90
CA ALA A 75 -23.04 -25.47 2.77
C ALA A 75 -23.50 -24.74 1.51
N MET A 76 -24.80 -24.63 1.23
CA MET A 76 -25.29 -23.84 0.10
C MET A 76 -25.09 -22.34 0.32
N VAL A 77 -25.52 -21.79 1.45
CA VAL A 77 -25.33 -20.36 1.78
C VAL A 77 -23.86 -20.05 2.01
N GLY A 78 -23.09 -20.98 2.58
CA GLY A 78 -21.65 -20.83 2.78
C GLY A 78 -20.85 -20.98 1.50
N VAL A 79 -21.20 -21.89 0.58
CA VAL A 79 -20.54 -22.02 -0.73
C VAL A 79 -20.96 -20.89 -1.66
N LEU A 80 -22.25 -20.54 -1.70
CA LEU A 80 -22.77 -19.45 -2.53
C LEU A 80 -22.33 -18.09 -1.98
N GLY A 81 -22.36 -17.92 -0.65
CA GLY A 81 -21.81 -16.76 0.06
C GLY A 81 -20.29 -16.68 -0.02
N ALA A 82 -19.57 -17.80 -0.02
CA ALA A 82 -18.13 -17.83 -0.32
C ALA A 82 -17.89 -17.53 -1.80
N PHE A 83 -18.71 -17.99 -2.74
CA PHE A 83 -18.61 -17.62 -4.15
C PHE A 83 -18.87 -16.14 -4.37
N ILE A 84 -19.87 -15.55 -3.71
CA ILE A 84 -20.19 -14.12 -3.77
C ILE A 84 -19.12 -13.31 -3.02
N SER A 85 -18.59 -13.81 -1.91
CA SER A 85 -17.50 -13.18 -1.16
C SER A 85 -16.19 -13.25 -1.92
N VAL A 86 -15.91 -14.37 -2.61
CA VAL A 86 -14.75 -14.53 -3.48
C VAL A 86 -14.93 -13.65 -4.71
N ALA A 87 -16.12 -13.63 -5.33
CA ALA A 87 -16.42 -12.74 -6.44
C ALA A 87 -16.30 -11.26 -6.06
N SER A 88 -16.78 -10.86 -4.88
CA SER A 88 -16.67 -9.48 -4.39
C SER A 88 -15.27 -9.13 -3.87
N MET A 89 -14.51 -10.09 -3.31
CA MET A 89 -13.08 -9.92 -3.05
C MET A 89 -12.23 -9.89 -4.33
N CYS A 90 -12.69 -10.55 -5.40
CA CYS A 90 -12.04 -10.59 -6.71
C CYS A 90 -12.30 -9.33 -7.54
N VAL A 91 -13.29 -8.50 -7.17
CA VAL A 91 -13.55 -7.19 -7.78
C VAL A 91 -13.16 -6.10 -6.78
N PRO A 92 -11.86 -5.79 -6.62
CA PRO A 92 -11.46 -4.67 -5.80
C PRO A 92 -11.94 -3.36 -6.43
N TYR A 93 -12.37 -2.46 -5.56
CA TYR A 93 -12.80 -1.11 -5.92
C TYR A 93 -11.54 -0.23 -6.14
N PRO A 94 -11.51 0.70 -7.11
CA PRO A 94 -12.59 1.10 -8.00
C PRO A 94 -12.75 0.22 -9.25
N ILE A 95 -14.01 -0.01 -9.62
CA ILE A 95 -14.37 -0.61 -10.91
C ILE A 95 -13.94 0.35 -12.03
N PHE A 96 -13.25 -0.14 -13.06
CA PHE A 96 -12.63 0.61 -14.16
C PHE A 96 -11.43 1.46 -13.74
N ALA A 97 -10.56 0.90 -12.90
CA ALA A 97 -9.27 1.48 -12.56
C ALA A 97 -8.44 1.80 -13.81
N ILE A 98 -8.44 0.93 -14.83
CA ILE A 98 -7.74 1.17 -16.11
C ILE A 98 -8.27 2.43 -16.82
N SER A 99 -9.59 2.63 -16.88
CA SER A 99 -10.16 3.82 -17.54
C SER A 99 -9.79 5.09 -16.80
N ARG A 100 -9.94 5.09 -15.46
CA ARG A 100 -9.57 6.24 -14.62
C ARG A 100 -8.07 6.52 -14.66
N LEU A 101 -7.26 5.47 -14.76
CA LEU A 101 -5.81 5.58 -14.90
C LEU A 101 -5.45 6.25 -16.22
N ARG A 102 -6.09 5.85 -17.33
CA ARG A 102 -5.90 6.44 -18.66
C ARG A 102 -6.29 7.92 -18.68
N ASP A 103 -7.43 8.27 -18.10
CA ASP A 103 -7.89 9.66 -18.05
C ASP A 103 -6.93 10.55 -17.25
N ASN A 104 -6.37 10.02 -16.15
CA ASN A 104 -5.37 10.74 -15.36
C ASN A 104 -4.00 10.81 -16.06
N SER A 105 -3.57 9.74 -16.74
CA SER A 105 -2.28 9.69 -17.44
C SER A 105 -2.23 10.59 -18.67
N GLN A 106 -3.37 10.78 -19.34
CA GLN A 106 -3.50 11.72 -20.47
C GLN A 106 -3.42 13.19 -20.02
N LYS A 107 -3.90 13.51 -18.80
CA LYS A 107 -3.84 14.88 -18.25
C LYS A 107 -2.49 15.23 -17.64
N ALA A 108 -1.78 14.25 -17.08
CA ALA A 108 -0.48 14.42 -16.44
C ALA A 108 0.57 15.23 -17.25
N PRO A 109 0.79 15.00 -18.56
CA PRO A 109 1.78 15.76 -19.32
C PRO A 109 1.42 17.24 -19.39
N SER A 110 0.15 17.60 -19.62
CA SER A 110 -0.27 19.00 -19.70
C SER A 110 -0.01 19.80 -18.41
N GLU A 111 -0.21 19.16 -17.25
CA GLU A 111 0.07 19.78 -15.94
C GLU A 111 1.58 19.89 -15.68
N LEU A 112 2.36 18.90 -16.11
CA LEU A 112 3.82 18.93 -16.04
C LEU A 112 4.42 20.05 -16.90
N LEU A 113 3.88 20.22 -18.10
CA LEU A 113 4.26 21.29 -19.03
C LEU A 113 3.95 22.67 -18.44
N GLU A 114 2.77 22.84 -17.83
CA GLU A 114 2.41 24.10 -17.17
C GLU A 114 3.34 24.39 -15.98
N LEU A 115 3.75 23.38 -15.22
CA LEU A 115 4.74 23.51 -14.14
C LEU A 115 6.12 23.92 -14.66
N LEU A 116 6.62 23.24 -15.70
CA LEU A 116 7.91 23.57 -16.32
C LEU A 116 7.90 25.01 -16.83
N ASN A 117 6.86 25.39 -17.57
CA ASN A 117 6.71 26.74 -18.11
C ASN A 117 6.70 27.78 -16.98
N LEU A 118 5.94 27.55 -15.92
CA LEU A 118 5.85 28.47 -14.79
C LEU A 118 7.19 28.59 -14.03
N ILE A 119 7.96 27.50 -13.92
CA ILE A 119 9.29 27.53 -13.28
C ILE A 119 10.29 28.32 -14.13
N VAL A 120 10.37 28.02 -15.43
CA VAL A 120 11.31 28.69 -16.33
C VAL A 120 10.96 30.17 -16.48
N ASP A 121 9.67 30.50 -16.62
CA ASP A 121 9.21 31.89 -16.67
C ASP A 121 9.55 32.66 -15.40
N LEU A 122 9.34 32.07 -14.22
CA LEU A 122 9.72 32.71 -12.95
C LEU A 122 11.22 32.92 -12.81
N TYR A 123 12.01 31.99 -13.34
CA TYR A 123 13.47 32.10 -13.34
C TYR A 123 13.93 33.22 -14.30
N CYS A 124 13.29 33.33 -15.47
CA CYS A 124 13.65 34.30 -16.51
C CYS A 124 13.08 35.72 -16.29
N LEU A 125 11.91 35.88 -15.65
CA LEU A 125 11.16 37.15 -15.54
C LEU A 125 11.31 37.84 -14.18
N LYS A 126 12.32 37.49 -13.37
CA LYS A 126 12.49 37.92 -11.96
C LYS A 126 12.82 39.43 -11.76
N ASN A 127 12.33 40.30 -12.63
CA ASN A 127 12.39 41.76 -12.51
C ASN A 127 11.10 42.41 -11.96
N ASN A 128 10.02 41.64 -11.68
CA ASN A 128 8.74 42.23 -11.28
C ASN A 128 8.37 41.98 -9.79
N ASP A 129 7.80 43.04 -9.17
CA ASP A 129 7.29 43.22 -7.81
C ASP A 129 7.27 42.01 -6.84
N VAL A 130 7.83 42.23 -5.64
CA VAL A 130 7.89 41.28 -4.50
C VAL A 130 6.53 40.65 -4.14
N GLY A 131 5.43 41.38 -4.35
CA GLY A 131 4.07 40.89 -4.12
C GLY A 131 3.64 39.81 -5.13
N SER A 132 3.95 40.00 -6.41
CA SER A 132 3.64 39.03 -7.46
C SER A 132 4.42 37.73 -7.25
N LEU A 133 5.69 37.81 -6.83
CA LEU A 133 6.55 36.66 -6.57
C LEU A 133 6.01 35.75 -5.45
N LYS A 134 5.45 36.33 -4.37
CA LYS A 134 4.82 35.55 -3.29
C LYS A 134 3.59 34.80 -3.78
N PHE A 135 2.75 35.44 -4.58
CA PHE A 135 1.58 34.82 -5.18
C PHE A 135 1.98 33.66 -6.11
N PHE A 136 2.97 33.87 -6.98
CA PHE A 136 3.47 32.83 -7.88
C PHE A 136 4.10 31.65 -7.14
N LYS A 137 4.90 31.91 -6.09
CA LYS A 137 5.46 30.84 -5.23
C LYS A 137 4.35 30.01 -4.56
N ARG A 138 3.27 30.64 -4.12
CA ARG A 138 2.11 29.94 -3.56
C ARG A 138 1.41 29.08 -4.61
N ARG A 139 1.14 29.64 -5.80
CA ARG A 139 0.52 28.92 -6.93
C ARG A 139 1.37 27.73 -7.37
N LEU A 140 2.69 27.91 -7.45
CA LEU A 140 3.64 26.85 -7.79
C LEU A 140 3.58 25.70 -6.78
N LYS A 141 3.58 26.03 -5.48
CA LYS A 141 3.46 25.00 -4.42
C LYS A 141 2.15 24.21 -4.54
N GLN A 142 1.02 24.90 -4.71
CA GLN A 142 -0.27 24.25 -4.88
C GLN A 142 -0.29 23.30 -6.09
N LYS A 143 0.23 23.75 -7.24
CA LYS A 143 0.31 22.89 -8.42
C LYS A 143 1.22 21.68 -8.24
N PHE A 144 2.34 21.82 -7.52
CA PHE A 144 3.18 20.68 -7.17
C PHE A 144 2.45 19.68 -6.29
N ASP A 145 1.75 20.16 -5.25
CA ASP A 145 0.98 19.30 -4.35
C ASP A 145 -0.12 18.55 -5.13
N ASP A 146 -0.79 19.22 -6.09
CA ASP A 146 -1.82 18.62 -6.95
C ASP A 146 -1.26 17.55 -7.90
N VAL A 147 -0.12 17.83 -8.55
CA VAL A 147 0.54 16.90 -9.47
C VAL A 147 1.13 15.69 -8.73
N GLU A 148 1.71 15.91 -7.54
CA GLU A 148 2.21 14.84 -6.68
C GLU A 148 1.07 13.95 -6.17
N ALA A 149 -0.05 14.54 -5.77
CA ALA A 149 -1.26 13.80 -5.40
C ALA A 149 -1.81 12.97 -6.58
N ARG A 150 -1.85 13.53 -7.79
CA ARG A 150 -2.28 12.79 -8.99
C ARG A 150 -1.33 11.64 -9.31
N HIS A 151 -0.02 11.85 -9.22
CA HIS A 151 0.96 10.78 -9.42
C HIS A 151 0.79 9.65 -8.40
N CYS A 152 0.59 9.98 -7.12
CA CYS A 152 0.29 8.99 -6.08
C CYS A 152 -1.02 8.24 -6.38
N HIS A 153 -2.05 8.95 -6.86
CA HIS A 153 -3.31 8.34 -7.26
C HIS A 153 -3.15 7.41 -8.47
N MET A 154 -2.37 7.80 -9.49
CA MET A 154 -2.05 6.94 -10.64
C MET A 154 -1.30 5.67 -10.22
N MET A 155 -0.36 5.77 -9.28
CA MET A 155 0.34 4.61 -8.72
C MET A 155 -0.61 3.68 -7.97
N SER A 156 -1.52 4.22 -7.15
CA SER A 156 -2.55 3.40 -6.48
C SER A 156 -3.45 2.69 -7.48
N LEU A 157 -3.98 3.41 -8.48
CA LEU A 157 -4.83 2.83 -9.52
C LEU A 157 -4.10 1.74 -10.33
N LEU A 158 -2.80 1.91 -10.57
CA LEU A 158 -1.98 0.91 -11.25
C LEU A 158 -1.81 -0.37 -10.44
N ASP A 159 -1.65 -0.24 -9.12
CA ASP A 159 -1.58 -1.37 -8.19
C ASP A 159 -2.94 -2.05 -8.06
N ASP A 160 -4.05 -1.32 -8.19
CA ASP A 160 -5.42 -1.84 -8.16
C ASP A 160 -5.87 -2.45 -9.52
N ALA A 161 -5.22 -2.13 -10.64
CA ALA A 161 -5.63 -2.56 -11.99
C ALA A 161 -5.25 -4.01 -12.37
N TRP A 162 -4.58 -4.76 -11.49
CA TRP A 162 -4.08 -6.11 -11.80
C TRP A 162 -5.21 -7.11 -12.11
N TRP A 163 -6.33 -7.04 -11.40
CA TRP A 163 -7.44 -7.98 -11.57
C TRP A 163 -8.21 -7.73 -12.88
N GLU A 164 -8.36 -6.46 -13.30
CA GLU A 164 -9.01 -6.12 -14.57
C GLU A 164 -8.31 -6.80 -15.75
N GLN A 165 -6.99 -7.01 -15.63
CA GLN A 165 -6.20 -7.75 -16.61
C GLN A 165 -6.35 -9.26 -16.50
N CYS A 166 -6.50 -9.79 -15.28
CA CYS A 166 -6.79 -11.21 -15.08
C CYS A 166 -8.11 -11.63 -15.73
N PHE A 167 -9.10 -10.73 -15.77
CA PHE A 167 -10.39 -10.95 -16.44
C PHE A 167 -10.40 -10.54 -17.92
N GLY A 168 -9.27 -10.09 -18.49
CA GLY A 168 -9.17 -9.75 -19.91
C GLY A 168 -9.80 -8.41 -20.30
N LEU A 169 -10.17 -7.54 -19.34
CA LEU A 169 -10.72 -6.21 -19.61
C LEU A 169 -9.67 -5.26 -20.24
N HIS A 170 -8.39 -5.64 -20.24
CA HIS A 170 -7.33 -4.87 -20.89
C HIS A 170 -7.38 -4.89 -22.42
N TYR A 171 -7.97 -5.92 -23.02
CA TYR A 171 -8.17 -5.99 -24.48
C TYR A 171 -9.17 -4.94 -24.99
N PRO A 172 -10.41 -4.84 -24.45
CA PRO A 172 -11.35 -3.80 -24.89
C PRO A 172 -10.94 -2.39 -24.47
N LEU A 173 -10.19 -2.24 -23.38
CA LEU A 173 -9.74 -0.93 -22.90
C LEU A 173 -8.43 -0.44 -23.54
N HIS A 174 -7.82 -1.23 -24.43
CA HIS A 174 -6.53 -0.96 -25.07
C HIS A 174 -5.49 -0.50 -24.03
N PHE A 175 -5.16 -1.38 -23.09
CA PHE A 175 -4.25 -1.06 -21.99
C PHE A 175 -3.11 -2.06 -21.86
N ASN A 176 -1.87 -1.55 -21.76
CA ASN A 176 -0.70 -2.37 -21.43
C ASN A 176 -0.09 -1.91 -20.10
N TRP A 177 -0.16 -2.77 -19.09
CA TRP A 177 0.33 -2.46 -17.74
C TRP A 177 1.81 -2.07 -17.70
N VAL A 178 2.66 -2.75 -18.47
CA VAL A 178 4.11 -2.52 -18.43
C VAL A 178 4.44 -1.18 -19.06
N MET A 179 3.77 -0.83 -20.15
CA MET A 179 3.89 0.48 -20.80
C MET A 179 3.42 1.59 -19.83
N SER A 180 2.21 1.46 -19.29
CA SER A 180 1.65 2.46 -18.36
C SER A 180 2.47 2.58 -17.08
N ARG A 181 2.97 1.48 -16.51
CA ARG A 181 3.86 1.52 -15.34
C ARG A 181 5.17 2.24 -15.63
N THR A 182 5.75 2.01 -16.81
CA THR A 182 7.02 2.63 -17.20
C THR A 182 6.81 4.13 -17.43
N TYR A 183 5.69 4.51 -18.05
CA TYR A 183 5.28 5.90 -18.22
C TYR A 183 4.98 6.63 -16.90
N ILE A 184 4.21 6.03 -15.99
CA ILE A 184 3.88 6.66 -14.69
C ILE A 184 5.15 6.89 -13.87
N ARG A 185 6.08 5.93 -13.86
CA ARG A 185 7.38 6.09 -13.19
C ARG A 185 8.24 7.18 -13.82
N PHE A 186 8.18 7.30 -15.13
CA PHE A 186 8.84 8.38 -15.87
C PHE A 186 8.25 9.74 -15.48
N ILE A 187 6.93 9.90 -15.45
CA ILE A 187 6.27 11.11 -14.93
C ILE A 187 6.71 11.40 -13.48
N GLY A 188 6.79 10.39 -12.62
CA GLY A 188 7.30 10.55 -11.25
C GLY A 188 8.74 11.05 -11.18
N SER A 189 9.60 10.59 -12.11
CA SER A 189 11.00 11.04 -12.22
C SER A 189 11.06 12.50 -12.68
N LEU A 190 10.27 12.89 -13.69
CA LEU A 190 10.17 14.26 -14.15
C LEU A 190 9.64 15.22 -13.07
N ILE A 191 8.67 14.80 -12.25
CA ILE A 191 8.18 15.60 -11.11
C ILE A 191 9.31 15.82 -10.09
N ALA A 192 10.12 14.81 -9.82
CA ALA A 192 11.28 14.92 -8.93
C ALA A 192 12.32 15.90 -9.49
N ASP A 193 12.65 15.80 -10.78
CA ASP A 193 13.55 16.72 -11.48
C ASP A 193 13.02 18.17 -11.41
N LEU A 194 11.73 18.40 -11.72
CA LEU A 194 11.12 19.73 -11.58
C LEU A 194 11.16 20.27 -10.14
N ARG A 195 11.07 19.40 -9.12
CA ARG A 195 11.20 19.81 -7.72
C ARG A 195 12.62 20.27 -7.40
N THR A 196 13.64 19.64 -7.99
CA THR A 196 15.02 20.11 -7.87
C THR A 196 15.20 21.47 -8.56
N LEU A 197 14.62 21.64 -9.75
CA LEU A 197 14.57 22.91 -10.49
C LEU A 197 13.83 24.02 -9.69
N CYS A 198 12.75 23.68 -9.00
CA CYS A 198 12.03 24.61 -8.12
C CYS A 198 12.85 24.98 -6.86
N SER A 199 13.77 24.11 -6.44
CA SER A 199 14.62 24.37 -5.28
C SER A 199 15.73 25.36 -5.62
N SER A 200 16.27 25.35 -6.86
CA SER A 200 17.24 26.35 -7.32
C SER A 200 16.65 27.77 -7.31
N LEU A 201 15.39 27.92 -7.75
CA LEU A 201 14.60 29.15 -7.65
C LEU A 201 14.50 29.74 -6.23
N ARG A 202 14.55 28.89 -5.19
CA ARG A 202 14.47 29.33 -3.79
C ARG A 202 15.80 29.81 -3.24
N LEU A 203 16.89 29.22 -3.74
CA LEU A 203 18.26 29.54 -3.32
C LEU A 203 18.80 30.79 -4.02
N ASP A 204 18.17 31.20 -5.13
CA ASP A 204 18.63 32.30 -5.95
C ASP A 204 18.51 33.68 -5.27
N HIS A 205 19.68 34.24 -4.93
CA HIS A 205 19.86 35.60 -4.44
C HIS A 205 20.34 36.47 -5.60
N ASN A 206 19.61 37.57 -5.89
CA ASN A 206 19.89 38.45 -7.02
C ASN A 206 21.33 39.03 -6.93
N SER A 207 22.27 38.39 -7.62
CA SER A 207 23.62 38.89 -7.82
C SER A 207 23.69 39.65 -9.15
N SER A 208 24.53 40.68 -9.23
CA SER A 208 24.76 41.44 -10.47
C SER A 208 25.31 40.55 -11.60
N VAL A 209 25.98 39.46 -11.22
CA VAL A 209 26.54 38.45 -12.11
C VAL A 209 25.45 37.56 -12.72
N HIS A 210 24.42 37.19 -11.96
CA HIS A 210 23.29 36.40 -12.47
C HIS A 210 22.54 37.13 -13.61
N ALA A 211 22.39 38.45 -13.52
CA ALA A 211 21.75 39.25 -14.57
C ALA A 211 22.53 39.23 -15.91
N VAL A 212 23.87 39.19 -15.84
CA VAL A 212 24.73 39.10 -17.04
C VAL A 212 24.58 37.75 -17.71
N TYR A 213 24.62 36.66 -16.94
CA TYR A 213 24.39 35.32 -17.47
C TYR A 213 22.98 35.16 -18.06
N MET A 214 21.97 35.68 -17.36
CA MET A 214 20.58 35.49 -17.78
C MET A 214 20.25 36.24 -19.06
N ASN A 215 20.84 37.41 -19.32
CA ASN A 215 20.66 38.11 -20.59
C ASN A 215 21.14 37.31 -21.81
N VAL A 216 22.13 36.42 -21.63
CA VAL A 216 22.66 35.57 -22.70
C VAL A 216 21.89 34.25 -22.79
N LEU A 217 21.69 33.58 -21.65
CA LEU A 217 21.15 32.21 -21.60
C LEU A 217 19.62 32.15 -21.69
N MET A 218 18.89 33.23 -21.41
CA MET A 218 17.42 33.23 -21.37
C MET A 218 16.78 32.82 -22.71
N ARG A 219 17.39 33.17 -23.85
CA ARG A 219 16.88 32.75 -25.15
C ARG A 219 17.06 31.25 -25.36
N GLU A 220 18.24 30.73 -25.02
CA GLU A 220 18.57 29.31 -25.22
C GLU A 220 17.73 28.41 -24.29
N ILE A 221 17.58 28.80 -23.01
CA ILE A 221 16.74 28.08 -22.05
C ILE A 221 15.28 28.00 -22.52
N ARG A 222 14.74 29.06 -23.14
CA ARG A 222 13.38 29.06 -23.69
C ARG A 222 13.23 28.18 -24.93
N ILE A 223 14.27 28.06 -25.76
CA ILE A 223 14.28 27.15 -26.90
C ILE A 223 14.26 25.71 -26.39
N ILE A 224 15.11 25.38 -25.42
CA ILE A 224 15.12 24.07 -24.75
C ILE A 224 13.75 23.77 -24.15
N GLN A 225 13.13 24.71 -23.44
CA GLN A 225 11.78 24.56 -22.89
C GLN A 225 10.73 24.22 -23.97
N SER A 226 10.79 24.85 -25.15
CA SER A 226 9.88 24.51 -26.25
C SER A 226 10.09 23.08 -26.74
N HIS A 227 11.33 22.66 -26.95
CA HIS A 227 11.65 21.30 -27.39
C HIS A 227 11.27 20.24 -26.35
N LEU A 228 11.46 20.54 -25.06
CA LEU A 228 10.98 19.71 -23.95
C LEU A 228 9.46 19.54 -23.99
N ASN A 229 8.74 20.63 -24.28
CA ASN A 229 7.29 20.60 -24.34
C ASN A 229 6.78 19.69 -25.46
N ASP A 230 7.37 19.82 -26.65
CA ASP A 230 7.04 19.00 -27.81
C ASP A 230 7.34 17.53 -27.54
N LEU A 231 8.50 17.21 -26.96
CA LEU A 231 8.94 15.83 -26.71
C LEU A 231 8.08 15.13 -25.63
N ILE A 232 7.69 15.82 -24.55
CA ILE A 232 6.76 15.27 -23.54
C ILE A 232 5.40 14.94 -24.17
N SER A 233 4.92 15.81 -25.07
CA SER A 233 3.64 15.61 -25.76
C SER A 233 3.70 14.42 -26.73
N ASP A 234 4.81 14.26 -27.46
CA ASP A 234 5.04 13.16 -28.40
C ASP A 234 5.17 11.81 -27.66
N ILE A 235 5.93 11.77 -26.56
CA ILE A 235 6.03 10.59 -25.68
C ILE A 235 4.64 10.19 -25.18
N SER A 236 3.87 11.15 -24.66
CA SER A 236 2.51 10.86 -24.18
C SER A 236 1.65 10.28 -25.30
N SER A 237 1.63 10.91 -26.48
CA SER A 237 0.82 10.45 -27.61
C SER A 237 1.16 9.02 -28.02
N LYS A 238 2.46 8.71 -28.19
CA LYS A 238 2.93 7.38 -28.63
C LYS A 238 2.73 6.28 -27.58
N VAL A 239 2.91 6.59 -26.31
CA VAL A 239 2.65 5.64 -25.21
C VAL A 239 1.15 5.31 -25.12
N HIS A 240 0.28 6.31 -25.25
CA HIS A 240 -1.18 6.08 -25.22
C HIS A 240 -1.69 5.40 -26.50
N ALA A 241 -0.97 5.53 -27.63
CA ALA A 241 -1.21 4.76 -28.85
C ALA A 241 -0.72 3.29 -28.76
N LEU A 242 -0.16 2.87 -27.61
CA LEU A 242 0.40 1.53 -27.37
C LEU A 242 1.51 1.14 -28.35
N SER A 243 2.27 2.12 -28.85
CA SER A 243 3.39 1.82 -29.74
C SER A 243 4.45 0.99 -29.02
N PRO A 244 4.83 -0.20 -29.54
CA PRO A 244 5.82 -1.06 -28.90
C PRO A 244 7.25 -0.52 -29.03
N HIS A 245 7.48 0.38 -29.99
CA HIS A 245 8.75 1.05 -30.22
C HIS A 245 8.51 2.56 -30.29
N LEU A 246 9.33 3.33 -29.57
CA LEU A 246 9.35 4.78 -29.59
C LEU A 246 10.49 5.27 -30.48
N GLU A 247 10.16 6.05 -31.49
CA GLU A 247 11.11 6.82 -32.30
C GLU A 247 10.80 8.32 -32.12
N LEU A 248 11.48 9.00 -31.22
CA LEU A 248 11.24 10.42 -30.92
C LEU A 248 12.02 11.30 -31.90
N GLN A 249 11.32 12.22 -32.57
CA GLN A 249 11.90 13.02 -33.66
C GLN A 249 12.83 14.13 -33.17
N SER A 250 12.61 14.66 -31.96
CA SER A 250 13.32 15.81 -31.40
C SER A 250 14.38 15.46 -30.34
N LEU A 251 14.67 14.17 -30.13
CA LEU A 251 15.59 13.71 -29.07
C LEU A 251 17.03 14.19 -29.31
N ASN A 252 17.58 13.93 -30.51
CA ASN A 252 18.94 14.35 -30.87
C ASN A 252 19.10 15.88 -30.91
N LEU A 253 18.03 16.60 -31.24
CA LEU A 253 18.04 18.06 -31.25
C LEU A 253 18.11 18.62 -29.83
N LEU A 254 17.36 18.04 -28.89
CA LEU A 254 17.36 18.46 -27.49
C LEU A 254 18.71 18.22 -26.80
N GLU A 255 19.32 17.06 -27.04
CA GLU A 255 20.63 16.71 -26.47
C GLU A 255 21.73 17.66 -26.94
N ASN A 256 21.81 17.90 -28.26
CA ASN A 256 22.78 18.83 -28.84
C ASN A 256 22.58 20.28 -28.33
N GLU A 257 21.34 20.75 -28.23
CA GLU A 257 21.04 22.09 -27.70
C GLU A 257 21.44 22.23 -26.22
N MET A 258 21.17 21.20 -25.39
CA MET A 258 21.56 21.23 -23.98
C MET A 258 23.09 21.25 -23.80
N ASP A 259 23.81 20.45 -24.57
CA ASP A 259 25.27 20.43 -24.56
C ASP A 259 25.87 21.76 -25.02
N MET A 260 25.27 22.39 -26.04
CA MET A 260 25.65 23.73 -26.50
C MET A 260 25.46 24.79 -25.41
N VAL A 261 24.33 24.76 -24.68
CA VAL A 261 24.07 25.69 -23.57
C VAL A 261 25.06 25.50 -22.43
N LEU A 262 25.40 24.26 -22.08
CA LEU A 262 26.40 23.96 -21.04
C LEU A 262 27.80 24.43 -21.48
N CYS A 263 28.16 24.24 -22.75
CA CYS A 263 29.42 24.75 -23.31
C CYS A 263 29.47 26.28 -23.29
N ASN A 264 28.41 26.95 -23.72
CA ASN A 264 28.30 28.41 -23.71
C ASN A 264 28.39 28.95 -22.27
N PHE A 265 27.70 28.32 -21.32
CA PHE A 265 27.78 28.69 -19.90
C PHE A 265 29.21 28.59 -19.37
N HIS A 266 29.92 27.48 -19.63
CA HIS A 266 31.33 27.32 -19.21
C HIS A 266 32.26 28.33 -19.87
N GLN A 267 32.05 28.65 -21.15
CA GLN A 267 32.85 29.67 -21.85
C GLN A 267 32.65 31.07 -21.23
N ILE A 268 31.41 31.46 -20.95
CA ILE A 268 31.08 32.74 -20.32
C ILE A 268 31.66 32.78 -18.90
N GLN A 269 31.54 31.69 -18.15
CA GLN A 269 32.12 31.58 -16.81
C GLN A 269 33.64 31.78 -16.84
N LYS A 270 34.33 31.14 -17.78
CA LYS A 270 35.78 31.27 -17.97
C LYS A 270 36.19 32.69 -18.37
N GLN A 271 35.39 33.36 -19.21
CA GLN A 271 35.64 34.74 -19.62
C GLN A 271 35.48 35.72 -18.45
N ILE A 272 34.39 35.60 -17.68
CA ILE A 272 34.12 36.44 -16.51
C ILE A 272 35.17 36.23 -15.41
N LEU A 273 35.63 34.98 -15.20
CA LEU A 273 36.70 34.68 -14.24
C LEU A 273 38.04 35.32 -14.61
N LYS A 274 38.30 35.54 -15.91
CA LYS A 274 39.53 36.16 -16.41
C LYS A 274 39.49 37.68 -16.39
N GLU A 275 38.32 38.28 -16.63
CA GLU A 275 38.16 39.74 -16.74
C GLU A 275 37.90 40.45 -15.40
N LYS A 276 37.36 39.75 -14.39
CA LYS A 276 37.05 40.33 -13.07
C LYS A 276 37.72 39.58 -11.93
N LEU A 277 38.19 40.31 -10.92
CA LEU A 277 38.64 39.77 -9.64
C LEU A 277 37.41 39.25 -8.88
N VAL A 278 37.08 37.97 -9.08
CA VAL A 278 35.88 37.34 -8.52
C VAL A 278 36.05 37.19 -7.00
N THR A 279 35.10 37.74 -6.23
CA THR A 279 35.08 37.58 -4.76
C THR A 279 34.32 36.30 -4.41
N PHE A 280 34.63 35.64 -3.28
CA PHE A 280 33.91 34.44 -2.81
C PHE A 280 32.37 34.61 -2.77
N LYS A 281 31.88 35.82 -2.48
CA LYS A 281 30.45 36.16 -2.51
C LYS A 281 29.82 36.13 -3.90
N ASP A 282 30.60 36.40 -4.95
CA ASP A 282 30.12 36.36 -6.34
C ASP A 282 30.01 34.92 -6.86
N VAL A 283 30.89 34.03 -6.40
CA VAL A 283 30.81 32.59 -6.67
C VAL A 283 29.60 31.97 -5.96
N GLU A 284 29.39 32.33 -4.68
CA GLU A 284 28.21 31.92 -3.91
C GLU A 284 26.92 32.38 -4.59
N GLY A 285 26.90 33.61 -5.13
CA GLY A 285 25.78 34.16 -5.89
C GLY A 285 25.52 33.49 -7.25
N ASN A 286 26.44 32.69 -7.79
CA ASN A 286 26.28 31.95 -9.05
C ASN A 286 25.91 30.47 -8.87
N MET A 287 26.06 29.94 -7.65
CA MET A 287 25.71 28.55 -7.31
C MET A 287 24.25 28.19 -7.66
N PRO A 288 23.24 29.05 -7.44
CA PRO A 288 21.86 28.75 -7.80
C PRO A 288 21.64 28.57 -9.31
N LEU A 289 22.38 29.30 -10.15
CA LEU A 289 22.32 29.20 -11.61
C LEU A 289 22.95 27.90 -12.12
N SER A 290 24.12 27.55 -11.57
CA SER A 290 24.76 26.26 -11.89
C SER A 290 23.85 25.09 -11.48
N PHE A 291 23.19 25.21 -10.32
CA PHE A 291 22.22 24.21 -9.85
C PHE A 291 20.94 24.18 -10.71
N PHE A 292 20.46 25.33 -11.21
CA PHE A 292 19.34 25.39 -12.16
C PHE A 292 19.69 24.70 -13.48
N LEU A 293 20.85 25.00 -14.09
CA LEU A 293 21.29 24.37 -15.33
C LEU A 293 21.52 22.87 -15.17
N PHE A 294 22.09 22.45 -14.04
CA PHE A 294 22.25 21.02 -13.73
C PHE A 294 20.92 20.29 -13.58
N SER A 295 19.94 20.89 -12.88
CA SER A 295 18.61 20.29 -12.74
C SER A 295 17.83 20.28 -14.06
N LEU A 296 18.01 21.30 -14.92
CA LEU A 296 17.49 21.29 -16.28
C LEU A 296 18.14 20.18 -17.11
N ASN A 297 19.44 19.95 -16.95
CA ASN A 297 20.15 18.87 -17.65
C ASN A 297 19.67 17.49 -17.19
N SER A 298 19.45 17.31 -15.88
CA SER A 298 18.85 16.09 -15.32
C SER A 298 17.48 15.82 -15.95
N PHE A 299 16.64 16.86 -16.05
CA PHE A 299 15.33 16.77 -16.69
C PHE A 299 15.42 16.36 -18.17
N CYS A 300 16.32 16.98 -18.95
CA CYS A 300 16.57 16.63 -20.35
C CYS A 300 17.09 15.19 -20.48
N SER A 301 18.03 14.79 -19.62
CA SER A 301 18.61 13.45 -19.60
C SER A 301 17.56 12.38 -19.28
N THR A 302 16.64 12.64 -18.35
CA THR A 302 15.53 11.74 -18.03
C THR A 302 14.62 11.52 -19.25
N LEU A 303 14.39 12.57 -20.05
CA LEU A 303 13.61 12.51 -21.29
C LEU A 303 14.32 11.73 -22.41
N VAL A 304 15.61 12.00 -22.63
CA VAL A 304 16.44 11.32 -23.64
C VAL A 304 16.56 9.83 -23.33
N ASN A 305 16.92 9.48 -22.09
CA ASN A 305 17.09 8.09 -21.67
C ASN A 305 15.78 7.28 -21.66
N PHE A 306 14.62 7.93 -21.67
CA PHE A 306 13.33 7.24 -21.63
C PHE A 306 13.11 6.37 -22.87
N GLN A 307 13.52 6.83 -24.06
CA GLN A 307 13.35 6.07 -25.30
C GLN A 307 14.04 4.70 -25.22
N ASP A 308 15.31 4.67 -24.84
CA ASP A 308 16.08 3.42 -24.73
C ASP A 308 15.59 2.54 -23.59
N ALA A 309 15.23 3.16 -22.45
CA ALA A 309 14.66 2.44 -21.31
C ALA A 309 13.29 1.81 -21.61
N TYR A 310 12.51 2.43 -22.50
CA TYR A 310 11.22 1.92 -22.96
C TYR A 310 11.40 0.83 -24.03
N ASN A 311 12.27 1.06 -25.02
CA ASN A 311 12.48 0.15 -26.14
C ASN A 311 13.21 -1.15 -25.75
N SER A 312 14.01 -1.12 -24.68
CA SER A 312 14.68 -2.32 -24.15
C SER A 312 13.72 -3.32 -23.46
N ARG A 313 12.47 -2.93 -23.18
CA ARG A 313 11.50 -3.78 -22.48
C ARG A 313 10.67 -4.61 -23.44
N LYS A 314 10.41 -5.87 -23.05
CA LYS A 314 9.48 -6.77 -23.76
C LYS A 314 8.08 -6.65 -23.16
N TYR A 315 7.09 -6.42 -24.02
CA TYR A 315 5.70 -6.14 -23.64
C TYR A 315 4.74 -7.34 -23.74
N ASP A 316 5.26 -8.57 -23.82
CA ASP A 316 4.47 -9.79 -24.03
C ASP A 316 3.87 -10.36 -22.72
N ASP A 317 2.54 -10.56 -22.71
CA ASP A 317 1.74 -11.05 -21.57
C ASP A 317 2.06 -12.51 -21.20
N ARG A 318 2.43 -13.36 -22.16
CA ARG A 318 2.69 -14.79 -21.90
C ARG A 318 3.91 -15.01 -21.03
N HIS A 319 4.94 -14.19 -21.24
CA HIS A 319 6.14 -14.21 -20.42
C HIS A 319 5.84 -13.76 -18.99
N ARG A 320 4.85 -12.89 -18.79
CA ARG A 320 4.45 -12.35 -17.49
C ARG A 320 3.74 -13.36 -16.60
N VAL A 321 2.75 -14.08 -17.12
CA VAL A 321 2.05 -15.11 -16.31
C VAL A 321 3.03 -16.20 -15.90
N ARG A 322 3.92 -16.59 -16.82
CA ARG A 322 4.98 -17.57 -16.54
C ARG A 322 5.99 -17.04 -15.52
N SER A 323 6.40 -15.77 -15.61
CA SER A 323 7.36 -15.19 -14.66
C SER A 323 6.73 -14.96 -13.29
N PHE A 324 5.46 -14.57 -13.21
CA PHE A 324 4.72 -14.45 -11.96
C PHE A 324 4.59 -15.82 -11.27
N MET A 325 4.11 -16.84 -11.97
CA MET A 325 4.03 -18.20 -11.41
C MET A 325 5.39 -18.70 -10.94
N ARG A 326 6.43 -18.49 -11.76
CA ARG A 326 7.80 -18.88 -11.40
C ARG A 326 8.32 -18.10 -10.18
N ASN A 327 8.02 -16.81 -10.07
CA ASN A 327 8.47 -15.98 -8.95
C ASN A 327 7.71 -16.31 -7.67
N SER A 328 6.39 -16.53 -7.73
CA SER A 328 5.58 -16.98 -6.60
C SER A 328 6.05 -18.34 -6.09
N LEU A 329 6.30 -19.32 -6.99
CA LEU A 329 6.90 -20.60 -6.64
C LEU A 329 8.31 -20.46 -6.05
N LYS A 330 9.14 -19.60 -6.64
CA LYS A 330 10.49 -19.31 -6.11
C LYS A 330 10.43 -18.69 -4.72
N GLN A 331 9.39 -17.90 -4.40
CA GLN A 331 9.24 -17.27 -3.09
C GLN A 331 9.05 -18.31 -1.97
N PHE A 332 8.37 -19.42 -2.25
CA PHE A 332 8.27 -20.55 -1.30
C PHE A 332 9.62 -21.23 -1.01
N VAL A 333 10.57 -21.15 -1.94
CA VAL A 333 11.89 -21.82 -1.86
C VAL A 333 13.01 -20.83 -1.49
N ASN A 334 12.71 -19.52 -1.37
CA ASN A 334 13.75 -18.51 -1.19
C ASN A 334 14.30 -18.52 0.25
N PRO A 335 15.58 -18.88 0.47
CA PRO A 335 16.15 -18.98 1.82
C PRO A 335 16.24 -17.62 2.53
N ASN A 336 16.35 -16.52 1.77
CA ASN A 336 16.44 -15.18 2.34
C ASN A 336 15.13 -14.76 3.02
N TYR A 337 13.98 -15.30 2.59
CA TYR A 337 12.70 -15.03 3.24
C TYR A 337 12.66 -15.65 4.65
N TYR A 338 13.08 -16.90 4.79
CA TYR A 338 13.08 -17.64 6.06
C TYR A 338 14.21 -17.23 7.01
N ARG A 339 15.27 -16.60 6.48
CA ARG A 339 16.37 -16.06 7.30
C ARG A 339 15.98 -14.78 8.06
N ASN A 340 14.87 -14.14 7.68
CA ASN A 340 14.40 -12.93 8.36
C ASN A 340 13.85 -13.26 9.75
N PRO A 341 14.45 -12.73 10.84
CA PRO A 341 14.01 -13.04 12.21
C PRO A 341 12.59 -12.55 12.48
N LEU A 342 12.16 -11.48 11.80
CA LEU A 342 10.83 -10.88 11.97
C LEU A 342 9.69 -11.85 11.61
N VAL A 343 9.89 -12.72 10.61
CA VAL A 343 8.88 -13.71 10.18
C VAL A 343 8.63 -14.71 11.31
N TRP A 344 9.72 -15.22 11.92
CA TRP A 344 9.66 -16.17 13.02
C TRP A 344 9.05 -15.57 14.27
N ILE A 345 9.41 -14.33 14.63
CA ILE A 345 8.85 -13.71 15.83
C ILE A 345 7.35 -13.43 15.66
N ASN A 346 6.92 -13.04 14.45
CA ASN A 346 5.49 -12.89 14.13
C ASN A 346 4.73 -14.23 14.22
N ALA A 347 5.29 -15.30 13.66
CA ALA A 347 4.71 -16.63 13.75
C ALA A 347 4.57 -17.08 15.21
N PHE A 348 5.61 -16.86 16.02
CA PHE A 348 5.59 -17.16 17.46
C PHE A 348 4.51 -16.36 18.20
N LYS A 349 4.43 -15.05 17.96
CA LYS A 349 3.40 -14.16 18.57
C LYS A 349 1.99 -14.69 18.33
N ILE A 350 1.66 -14.99 17.08
CA ILE A 350 0.31 -15.42 16.70
C ILE A 350 0.00 -16.82 17.25
N THR A 351 0.99 -17.71 17.20
CA THR A 351 0.85 -19.07 17.75
C THR A 351 0.62 -19.04 19.26
N ALA A 352 1.36 -18.21 20.00
CA ALA A 352 1.18 -18.02 21.45
C ALA A 352 -0.21 -17.46 21.79
N ALA A 353 -0.71 -16.49 21.01
CA ALA A 353 -2.04 -15.91 21.21
C ALA A 353 -3.16 -16.94 20.95
N ILE A 354 -3.07 -17.72 19.87
CA ILE A 354 -4.06 -18.77 19.58
C ILE A 354 -4.02 -19.86 20.65
N MET A 355 -2.83 -20.23 21.14
CA MET A 355 -2.68 -21.21 22.21
C MET A 355 -3.37 -20.79 23.51
N LEU A 356 -3.14 -19.55 23.95
CA LEU A 356 -3.84 -19.00 25.11
C LEU A 356 -5.35 -18.92 24.88
N GLY A 357 -5.77 -18.52 23.67
CA GLY A 357 -7.19 -18.49 23.30
C GLY A 357 -7.87 -19.86 23.33
N VAL A 358 -7.21 -20.91 22.84
CA VAL A 358 -7.70 -22.30 22.89
C VAL A 358 -7.73 -22.81 24.34
N ALA A 359 -6.68 -22.54 25.14
CA ALA A 359 -6.65 -22.95 26.53
C ALA A 359 -7.78 -22.31 27.37
N PHE A 360 -8.00 -21.01 27.17
CA PHE A 360 -9.07 -20.28 27.86
C PHE A 360 -10.47 -20.70 27.39
N SER A 361 -10.63 -20.95 26.08
CA SER A 361 -11.88 -21.49 25.51
C SER A 361 -12.25 -22.85 26.08
N VAL A 362 -11.28 -23.75 26.21
CA VAL A 362 -11.48 -25.09 26.77
C VAL A 362 -11.76 -25.03 28.28
N GLY A 363 -10.98 -24.22 29.02
CA GLY A 363 -11.07 -24.18 30.48
C GLY A 363 -12.25 -23.40 31.05
N VAL A 364 -12.66 -22.30 30.39
CA VAL A 364 -13.69 -21.38 30.91
C VAL A 364 -15.01 -21.49 30.15
N TYR A 365 -14.96 -21.77 28.84
CA TYR A 365 -16.11 -21.66 27.95
C TYR A 365 -16.57 -22.97 27.32
N GLY A 366 -16.11 -24.13 27.83
CA GLY A 366 -16.61 -25.44 27.41
C GLY A 366 -16.49 -25.68 25.90
N PHE A 367 -15.32 -25.44 25.32
CA PHE A 367 -15.00 -25.69 23.89
C PHE A 367 -15.57 -24.67 22.88
N SER A 368 -15.81 -23.42 23.28
CA SER A 368 -16.26 -22.39 22.32
C SER A 368 -15.17 -21.98 21.31
N ALA A 369 -15.43 -22.17 20.02
CA ALA A 369 -14.52 -21.76 18.94
C ALA A 369 -14.39 -20.23 18.76
N THR A 370 -15.27 -19.44 19.39
CA THR A 370 -15.37 -17.99 19.17
C THR A 370 -14.08 -17.25 19.56
N VAL A 371 -13.44 -17.62 20.68
CA VAL A 371 -12.20 -16.97 21.15
C VAL A 371 -11.04 -17.15 20.17
N PRO A 372 -10.58 -18.37 19.83
CA PRO A 372 -9.46 -18.57 18.91
C PRO A 372 -9.76 -18.13 17.48
N SER A 373 -11.01 -18.25 17.00
CA SER A 373 -11.40 -17.74 15.68
C SER A 373 -11.26 -16.22 15.62
N THR A 374 -11.71 -15.51 16.66
CA THR A 374 -11.57 -14.05 16.76
C THR A 374 -10.10 -13.62 16.76
N ILE A 375 -9.23 -14.34 17.49
CA ILE A 375 -7.78 -14.08 17.47
C ILE A 375 -7.20 -14.24 16.06
N ALA A 376 -7.61 -15.28 15.32
CA ALA A 376 -7.15 -15.52 13.95
C ALA A 376 -7.56 -14.41 12.98
N TYR A 377 -8.75 -13.84 13.08
CA TYR A 377 -9.20 -12.77 12.18
C TYR A 377 -8.61 -11.39 12.53
N ILE A 378 -8.28 -11.16 13.80
CA ILE A 378 -7.71 -9.90 14.31
C ILE A 378 -6.19 -9.80 14.09
N MET A 379 -5.52 -10.90 13.74
CA MET A 379 -4.07 -10.90 13.55
C MET A 379 -3.60 -9.98 12.40
N CYS A 380 -2.36 -9.51 12.51
CA CYS A 380 -1.72 -8.64 11.52
C CYS A 380 -0.19 -8.85 11.51
N GLU A 381 0.41 -8.73 10.33
CA GLU A 381 1.82 -9.02 10.06
C GLU A 381 2.77 -7.91 10.50
N THR A 382 2.29 -6.68 10.66
CA THR A 382 3.14 -5.55 11.01
C THR A 382 3.36 -5.45 12.51
N ILE A 383 4.62 -5.62 12.94
CA ILE A 383 5.09 -5.45 14.32
C ILE A 383 4.91 -3.98 14.75
N GLY A 384 4.37 -3.74 15.95
CA GLY A 384 4.26 -2.39 16.53
C GLY A 384 3.06 -1.56 16.09
N SER A 385 2.19 -2.04 15.17
CA SER A 385 0.98 -1.31 14.73
C SER A 385 -0.16 -1.28 15.79
N SER A 386 0.16 -1.64 17.03
CA SER A 386 -0.69 -2.32 18.03
C SER A 386 -1.60 -1.45 18.89
N PHE A 387 -1.59 -0.12 18.78
CA PHE A 387 -2.53 0.71 19.55
C PHE A 387 -3.60 1.31 18.66
N ARG A 388 -3.20 2.02 17.62
CA ARG A 388 -4.13 2.71 16.71
C ARG A 388 -5.03 1.73 15.93
N LYS A 389 -4.45 0.66 15.36
CA LYS A 389 -5.24 -0.38 14.68
C LYS A 389 -6.01 -1.27 15.66
N THR A 390 -5.56 -1.32 16.92
CA THR A 390 -6.22 -2.09 17.99
C THR A 390 -7.45 -1.41 18.53
N VAL A 391 -7.47 -0.08 18.65
CA VAL A 391 -8.71 0.65 18.91
C VAL A 391 -9.74 0.38 17.82
N ASN A 392 -9.32 0.33 16.55
CA ASN A 392 -10.24 -0.01 15.45
C ASN A 392 -10.69 -1.47 15.48
N ARG A 393 -9.86 -2.39 15.97
CA ARG A 393 -10.25 -3.79 16.22
C ARG A 393 -11.27 -3.92 17.34
N VAL A 394 -11.01 -3.29 18.48
CA VAL A 394 -11.93 -3.25 19.63
C VAL A 394 -13.24 -2.60 19.21
N GLY A 395 -13.18 -1.45 18.54
CA GLY A 395 -14.35 -0.76 18.01
C GLY A 395 -15.12 -1.61 17.01
N GLY A 396 -14.43 -2.37 16.15
CA GLY A 396 -15.04 -3.34 15.24
C GLY A 396 -15.74 -4.49 15.97
N VAL A 397 -15.10 -5.08 16.99
CA VAL A 397 -15.71 -6.14 17.81
C VAL A 397 -16.96 -5.62 18.51
N VAL A 398 -16.86 -4.47 19.19
CA VAL A 398 -17.98 -3.86 19.92
C VAL A 398 -19.13 -3.51 18.96
N ALA A 399 -18.82 -2.91 17.80
CA ALA A 399 -19.82 -2.61 16.79
C ALA A 399 -20.47 -3.88 16.23
N GLY A 400 -19.67 -4.91 15.96
CA GLY A 400 -20.13 -6.20 15.43
C GLY A 400 -20.84 -7.10 16.45
N SER A 401 -20.67 -6.88 17.76
CA SER A 401 -21.34 -7.66 18.80
C SER A 401 -22.55 -6.94 19.36
N VAL A 402 -22.43 -5.66 19.77
CA VAL A 402 -23.48 -4.96 20.52
C VAL A 402 -24.69 -4.68 19.64
N VAL A 403 -24.49 -4.05 18.48
CA VAL A 403 -25.61 -3.63 17.63
C VAL A 403 -26.35 -4.84 17.06
N PRO A 404 -25.67 -5.87 16.52
CA PRO A 404 -26.34 -7.07 16.04
C PRO A 404 -27.01 -7.88 17.15
N SER A 405 -26.46 -7.96 18.36
CA SER A 405 -27.13 -8.62 19.49
C SER A 405 -28.41 -7.90 19.92
N VAL A 406 -28.42 -6.57 19.95
CA VAL A 406 -29.63 -5.79 20.26
C VAL A 406 -30.68 -5.98 19.17
N LEU A 407 -30.29 -5.89 17.90
CA LEU A 407 -31.21 -6.13 16.78
C LEU A 407 -31.77 -7.55 16.83
N LYS A 408 -30.93 -8.57 17.00
CA LYS A 408 -31.37 -9.96 17.13
C LYS A 408 -32.36 -10.16 18.27
N PHE A 409 -32.15 -9.53 19.43
CA PHE A 409 -33.07 -9.62 20.56
C PHE A 409 -34.48 -9.14 20.20
N PHE A 410 -34.61 -8.04 19.43
CA PHE A 410 -35.91 -7.54 18.97
C PHE A 410 -36.51 -8.43 17.86
N LEU A 411 -35.69 -8.97 16.96
CA LEU A 411 -36.16 -9.80 15.84
C LEU A 411 -36.72 -11.14 16.28
N VAL A 412 -36.13 -11.74 17.31
CA VAL A 412 -36.57 -13.04 17.83
C VAL A 412 -37.88 -12.94 18.62
N GLN A 413 -38.30 -11.75 19.03
CA GLN A 413 -39.62 -11.55 19.66
C GLN A 413 -40.78 -11.56 18.66
N MET A 414 -40.48 -11.43 17.36
CA MET A 414 -41.49 -11.39 16.29
C MET A 414 -41.68 -12.80 15.71
N CYS A 415 -42.47 -13.64 16.37
CA CYS A 415 -42.65 -15.04 15.95
C CYS A 415 -43.77 -15.28 14.92
N ASP A 416 -44.68 -14.33 14.70
CA ASP A 416 -45.79 -14.47 13.75
C ASP A 416 -45.74 -13.42 12.62
N PRO A 417 -45.66 -13.81 11.33
CA PRO A 417 -45.33 -15.14 10.80
C PRO A 417 -43.82 -15.45 10.84
N ILE A 418 -43.44 -16.72 11.05
CA ILE A 418 -42.04 -17.20 11.15
C ILE A 418 -41.17 -16.75 9.95
N ALA A 419 -41.75 -16.74 8.74
CA ALA A 419 -41.06 -16.30 7.52
C ALA A 419 -40.62 -14.82 7.58
N LEU A 420 -41.37 -13.97 8.28
CA LEU A 420 -41.03 -12.56 8.47
C LEU A 420 -39.78 -12.42 9.34
N SER A 421 -39.67 -13.18 10.43
CA SER A 421 -38.50 -13.14 11.32
C SER A 421 -37.21 -13.56 10.59
N ILE A 422 -37.29 -14.64 9.81
CA ILE A 422 -36.15 -15.13 9.00
C ILE A 422 -35.76 -14.11 7.94
N LEU A 423 -36.74 -13.53 7.23
CA LEU A 423 -36.48 -12.52 6.19
C LEU A 423 -35.86 -11.25 6.80
N LEU A 424 -36.38 -10.78 7.94
CA LEU A 424 -35.91 -9.56 8.58
C LEU A 424 -34.51 -9.74 9.20
N SER A 425 -34.22 -10.92 9.78
CA SER A 425 -32.87 -11.28 10.24
C SER A 425 -31.85 -11.32 9.10
N ASN A 426 -32.20 -11.96 7.98
CA ASN A 426 -31.33 -12.01 6.80
C ASN A 426 -31.12 -10.62 6.17
N MET A 427 -32.16 -9.78 6.12
CA MET A 427 -32.05 -8.40 5.63
C MET A 427 -31.18 -7.53 6.52
N VAL A 428 -31.33 -7.64 7.84
CA VAL A 428 -30.47 -6.94 8.81
C VAL A 428 -29.01 -7.39 8.68
N MET A 429 -28.77 -8.71 8.56
CA MET A 429 -27.44 -9.24 8.31
C MET A 429 -26.85 -8.68 7.01
N PHE A 430 -27.61 -8.70 5.91
CA PHE A 430 -27.17 -8.17 4.62
C PHE A 430 -26.81 -6.70 4.68
N ILE A 431 -27.69 -5.86 5.23
CA ILE A 431 -27.48 -4.41 5.36
C ILE A 431 -26.25 -4.14 6.24
N TRP A 432 -26.15 -4.81 7.39
CA TRP A 432 -25.08 -4.58 8.34
C TRP A 432 -23.71 -5.01 7.78
N VAL A 433 -23.63 -6.20 7.19
CA VAL A 433 -22.40 -6.70 6.56
C VAL A 433 -22.01 -5.81 5.37
N THR A 434 -22.96 -5.37 4.55
CA THR A 434 -22.70 -4.48 3.41
C THR A 434 -22.15 -3.12 3.88
N MET A 435 -22.72 -2.52 4.92
CA MET A 435 -22.22 -1.27 5.50
C MET A 435 -20.83 -1.43 6.11
N CYS A 436 -20.59 -2.53 6.83
CA CYS A 436 -19.28 -2.83 7.40
C CYS A 436 -18.21 -3.06 6.32
N MET A 437 -18.56 -3.74 5.23
CA MET A 437 -17.68 -3.95 4.09
C MET A 437 -17.45 -2.66 3.29
N TYR A 438 -18.45 -1.81 3.15
CA TYR A 438 -18.28 -0.48 2.56
C TYR A 438 -17.24 0.36 3.33
N VAL A 439 -17.30 0.35 4.67
CA VAL A 439 -16.29 1.01 5.52
C VAL A 439 -14.91 0.38 5.34
N TYR A 440 -14.82 -0.94 5.18
CA TYR A 440 -13.56 -1.63 4.88
C TYR A 440 -12.97 -1.18 3.54
N PHE A 441 -13.78 -1.15 2.47
CA PHE A 441 -13.34 -0.78 1.13
C PHE A 441 -13.11 0.72 0.94
N GLY A 442 -13.67 1.58 1.79
CA GLY A 442 -13.37 3.02 1.79
C GLY A 442 -11.92 3.38 2.15
N GLN A 443 -11.05 2.38 2.44
CA GLN A 443 -9.62 2.49 2.79
C GLN A 443 -9.26 3.52 3.89
N GLY A 444 -10.26 3.98 4.64
CA GLY A 444 -10.09 4.96 5.70
C GLY A 444 -9.50 4.37 6.99
N TYR A 445 -9.33 5.25 7.97
CA TYR A 445 -8.85 4.90 9.32
C TYR A 445 -9.62 3.71 9.93
N GLY A 446 -10.94 3.68 9.76
CA GLY A 446 -11.84 2.65 10.31
C GLY A 446 -11.97 1.36 9.48
N SER A 447 -11.27 1.22 8.36
CA SER A 447 -11.43 0.09 7.42
C SER A 447 -11.35 -1.27 8.11
N TYR A 448 -10.30 -1.49 8.90
CA TYR A 448 -10.10 -2.75 9.62
C TYR A 448 -11.20 -3.03 10.66
N GLY A 449 -11.78 -1.98 11.26
CA GLY A 449 -12.90 -2.10 12.18
C GLY A 449 -14.17 -2.60 11.47
N GLY A 450 -14.41 -2.16 10.24
CA GLY A 450 -15.51 -2.66 9.41
C GLY A 450 -15.42 -4.16 9.12
N LEU A 451 -14.24 -4.66 8.75
CA LEU A 451 -14.04 -6.10 8.51
C LEU A 451 -14.28 -6.94 9.76
N VAL A 452 -13.75 -6.50 10.90
CA VAL A 452 -13.94 -7.20 12.19
C VAL A 452 -15.42 -7.13 12.62
N ALA A 453 -16.09 -5.99 12.43
CA ALA A 453 -17.50 -5.83 12.74
C ALA A 453 -18.40 -6.73 11.92
N ALA A 454 -18.16 -6.86 10.60
CA ALA A 454 -18.92 -7.76 9.74
C ALA A 454 -18.79 -9.23 10.17
N PHE A 455 -17.57 -9.65 10.54
CA PHE A 455 -17.32 -11.02 10.96
C PHE A 455 -18.03 -11.36 12.28
N VAL A 456 -17.87 -10.52 13.30
CA VAL A 456 -18.51 -10.70 14.61
C VAL A 456 -20.04 -10.58 14.51
N ALA A 457 -20.54 -9.69 13.65
CA ALA A 457 -21.97 -9.57 13.36
C ALA A 457 -22.53 -10.84 12.70
N SER A 458 -21.76 -11.48 11.83
CA SER A 458 -22.17 -12.72 11.17
C SER A 458 -22.29 -13.85 12.20
N ASP A 459 -21.31 -14.02 13.10
CA ASP A 459 -21.35 -15.03 14.16
C ASP A 459 -22.56 -14.83 15.10
N THR A 460 -22.86 -13.59 15.47
CA THR A 460 -23.99 -13.27 16.35
C THR A 460 -25.35 -13.44 15.68
N LEU A 461 -25.52 -12.99 14.43
CA LEU A 461 -26.79 -13.03 13.69
C LEU A 461 -27.11 -14.42 13.10
N LEU A 462 -26.11 -15.18 12.65
CA LEU A 462 -26.31 -16.51 12.03
C LEU A 462 -26.69 -17.60 13.04
N ARG A 463 -26.40 -17.41 14.33
CA ARG A 463 -26.75 -18.39 15.36
C ARG A 463 -28.27 -18.57 15.42
N GLN A 464 -28.76 -19.68 14.86
CA GLN A 464 -30.17 -20.05 14.84
C GLN A 464 -30.69 -20.20 16.28
N THR A 465 -31.91 -19.72 16.52
CA THR A 465 -32.58 -19.79 17.82
C THR A 465 -33.95 -20.39 17.60
N ASP A 466 -34.27 -21.43 18.36
CA ASP A 466 -35.47 -22.24 18.09
C ASP A 466 -36.74 -21.70 18.81
N ILE A 467 -36.70 -20.46 19.30
CA ILE A 467 -37.78 -19.83 20.09
C ILE A 467 -39.14 -19.81 19.38
N CYS A 468 -39.16 -19.62 18.07
CA CYS A 468 -40.41 -19.54 17.33
C CYS A 468 -40.94 -20.91 16.85
N TYR A 469 -40.29 -22.01 17.25
CA TYR A 469 -40.79 -23.36 17.00
C TYR A 469 -41.55 -23.90 18.22
N PRO A 470 -42.67 -24.62 18.02
CA PRO A 470 -43.51 -25.12 19.11
C PRO A 470 -42.81 -26.13 20.05
N ASN A 471 -41.67 -26.70 19.62
CA ASN A 471 -40.82 -27.61 20.41
C ASN A 471 -39.42 -27.00 20.69
N GLY A 472 -39.27 -25.68 20.63
CA GLY A 472 -38.00 -25.00 20.87
C GLY A 472 -37.53 -25.11 22.33
N SER A 473 -36.28 -25.50 22.54
CA SER A 473 -35.65 -25.55 23.87
C SER A 473 -35.12 -24.19 24.36
N ASP A 474 -35.14 -23.18 23.51
CA ASP A 474 -34.59 -21.87 23.79
C ASP A 474 -35.63 -20.93 24.41
N ASN A 475 -35.23 -20.20 25.46
CA ASN A 475 -36.02 -19.15 26.09
C ASN A 475 -35.39 -17.78 25.80
N THR A 476 -36.15 -16.70 25.92
CA THR A 476 -35.62 -15.32 25.74
C THR A 476 -34.39 -15.02 26.61
N ASN A 477 -34.35 -15.62 27.82
CA ASN A 477 -33.21 -15.53 28.73
C ASN A 477 -31.98 -16.32 28.24
N SER A 478 -32.14 -17.47 27.56
CA SER A 478 -30.99 -18.23 27.03
C SER A 478 -30.34 -17.51 25.86
N ILE A 479 -31.12 -16.80 25.04
CA ILE A 479 -30.59 -15.93 23.96
C ILE A 479 -29.80 -14.75 24.51
N ALA A 480 -30.31 -14.08 25.54
CA ALA A 480 -29.62 -12.97 26.17
C ALA A 480 -28.26 -13.45 26.72
N VAL A 481 -28.25 -14.55 27.47
CA VAL A 481 -27.03 -15.14 28.03
C VAL A 481 -26.05 -15.58 26.93
N ALA A 482 -26.53 -16.18 25.84
CA ALA A 482 -25.69 -16.57 24.71
C ALA A 482 -25.05 -15.36 24.00
N SER A 483 -25.78 -14.27 23.84
CA SER A 483 -25.29 -13.03 23.24
C SER A 483 -24.24 -12.34 24.12
N TYR A 484 -24.49 -12.26 25.44
CA TYR A 484 -23.53 -11.75 26.41
C TYR A 484 -22.27 -12.62 26.47
N SER A 485 -22.41 -13.95 26.41
CA SER A 485 -21.28 -14.88 26.38
C SER A 485 -20.41 -14.69 25.13
N SER A 486 -21.03 -14.47 23.95
CA SER A 486 -20.30 -14.19 22.71
C SER A 486 -19.53 -12.87 22.79
N LEU A 487 -20.13 -11.83 23.38
CA LEU A 487 -19.49 -10.54 23.59
C LEU A 487 -18.32 -10.63 24.58
N ALA A 488 -18.48 -11.39 25.66
CA ALA A 488 -17.40 -11.64 26.62
C ALA A 488 -16.25 -12.42 25.97
N GLN A 489 -16.55 -13.48 25.21
CA GLN A 489 -15.55 -14.30 24.54
C GLN A 489 -14.74 -13.52 23.50
N THR A 490 -15.41 -12.73 22.66
CA THR A 490 -14.74 -11.86 21.67
C THR A 490 -13.92 -10.76 22.34
N SER A 491 -14.37 -10.20 23.46
CA SER A 491 -13.61 -9.22 24.24
C SER A 491 -12.36 -9.83 24.87
N VAL A 492 -12.48 -11.03 25.45
CA VAL A 492 -11.36 -11.80 26.01
C VAL A 492 -10.33 -12.14 24.94
N ALA A 493 -10.76 -12.53 23.74
CA ALA A 493 -9.86 -12.76 22.61
C ALA A 493 -8.98 -11.54 22.29
N VAL A 494 -9.57 -10.35 22.30
CA VAL A 494 -8.84 -9.10 22.07
C VAL A 494 -7.86 -8.81 23.19
N VAL A 495 -8.26 -8.97 24.45
CA VAL A 495 -7.36 -8.77 25.61
C VAL A 495 -6.17 -9.72 25.54
N ILE A 496 -6.41 -11.02 25.29
CA ILE A 496 -5.34 -12.02 25.14
C ILE A 496 -4.37 -11.62 24.03
N PHE A 497 -4.89 -11.22 22.86
CA PHE A 497 -4.05 -10.83 21.74
C PHE A 497 -3.19 -9.59 22.06
N ILE A 498 -3.77 -8.57 22.71
CA ILE A 498 -3.06 -7.36 23.12
C ILE A 498 -1.98 -7.70 24.15
N SER A 499 -2.32 -8.50 25.16
CA SER A 499 -1.38 -8.91 26.21
C SER A 499 -0.19 -9.69 25.64
N VAL A 500 -0.42 -10.60 24.69
CA VAL A 500 0.66 -11.34 24.03
C VAL A 500 1.52 -10.41 23.17
N GLU A 501 0.90 -9.45 22.47
CA GLU A 501 1.63 -8.48 21.64
C GLU A 501 2.50 -7.54 22.48
N THR A 502 2.00 -7.05 23.63
CA THR A 502 2.76 -6.16 24.53
C THR A 502 3.90 -6.88 25.24
N LEU A 503 3.73 -8.16 25.60
CA LEU A 503 4.78 -8.97 26.24
C LEU A 503 5.92 -9.30 25.28
N ILE A 504 5.62 -9.63 24.02
CA ILE A 504 6.63 -10.04 23.03
C ILE A 504 7.36 -8.81 22.45
N PHE A 505 6.67 -7.68 22.28
CA PHE A 505 7.27 -6.45 21.77
C PHE A 505 6.77 -5.19 22.49
N PRO A 506 7.50 -4.70 23.51
CA PRO A 506 7.14 -3.46 24.20
C PRO A 506 7.45 -2.19 23.39
N ARG A 507 8.09 -2.29 22.22
CA ARG A 507 8.48 -1.12 21.40
C ARG A 507 7.33 -0.62 20.53
N SER A 508 6.95 0.63 20.73
CA SER A 508 5.95 1.34 19.89
C SER A 508 6.44 1.52 18.45
N ALA A 509 5.54 1.41 17.46
CA ALA A 509 5.86 1.73 16.06
C ALA A 509 6.47 3.13 15.87
N VAL A 510 6.11 4.10 16.73
CA VAL A 510 6.71 5.45 16.67
C VAL A 510 8.20 5.41 16.99
N SER A 511 8.63 4.57 17.94
CA SER A 511 10.04 4.41 18.27
C SER A 511 10.81 3.75 17.12
N MET A 512 10.22 2.75 16.46
CA MET A 512 10.81 2.08 15.29
C MET A 512 10.93 3.03 14.10
N LEU A 513 9.90 3.85 13.85
CA LEU A 513 9.93 4.85 12.78
C LEU A 513 11.02 5.90 13.02
N ARG A 514 11.13 6.43 14.24
CA ARG A 514 12.18 7.40 14.59
C ARG A 514 13.57 6.82 14.38
N TYR A 515 13.79 5.57 14.79
CA TYR A 515 15.06 4.89 14.58
C TYR A 515 15.38 4.73 13.08
N SER A 516 14.41 4.29 12.27
CA SER A 516 14.58 4.14 10.83
C SER A 516 14.85 5.48 10.11
N ILE A 517 14.18 6.56 10.52
CA ILE A 517 14.44 7.91 9.99
C ILE A 517 15.86 8.35 10.36
N ALA A 518 16.28 8.17 11.62
CA ALA A 518 17.62 8.54 12.07
C ALA A 518 18.71 7.76 11.32
N GLU A 519 18.52 6.46 11.12
CA GLU A 519 19.42 5.61 10.35
C GLU A 519 19.53 6.06 8.88
N SER A 520 18.39 6.36 8.25
CA SER A 520 18.35 6.88 6.89
C SER A 520 19.07 8.23 6.77
N LEU A 521 18.84 9.16 7.69
CA LEU A 521 19.53 10.46 7.72
C LEU A 521 21.04 10.31 7.86
N HIS A 522 21.49 9.40 8.73
CA HIS A 522 22.92 9.13 8.91
C HIS A 522 23.55 8.49 7.65
N LEU A 523 22.80 7.66 6.92
CA LEU A 523 23.24 7.13 5.64
C LEU A 523 23.39 8.24 4.59
N HIS A 524 22.42 9.14 4.49
CA HIS A 524 22.50 10.29 3.57
C HIS A 524 23.66 11.21 3.91
N GLN A 525 23.92 11.45 5.20
CA GLN A 525 25.07 12.23 5.65
C GLN A 525 26.39 11.58 5.20
N LYS A 526 26.54 10.26 5.39
CA LYS A 526 27.73 9.53 4.91
C LYS A 526 27.92 9.62 3.40
N VAL A 527 26.84 9.47 2.64
CA VAL A 527 26.90 9.59 1.17
C VAL A 527 27.31 11.01 0.77
N PHE A 528 26.76 12.03 1.42
CA PHE A 528 27.14 13.42 1.19
C PHE A 528 28.62 13.66 1.50
N ASP A 529 29.12 13.20 2.65
CA ASP A 529 30.53 13.36 3.03
C ASP A 529 31.48 12.71 2.01
N VAL A 530 31.13 11.52 1.50
CA VAL A 530 31.91 10.82 0.47
C VAL A 530 31.91 11.58 -0.86
N ILE A 531 30.74 12.03 -1.33
CA ILE A 531 30.61 12.78 -2.59
C ILE A 531 31.33 14.12 -2.49
N PHE A 532 31.17 14.84 -1.38
CA PHE A 532 31.81 16.13 -1.15
C PHE A 532 33.33 16.00 -1.12
N LYS A 533 33.85 14.98 -0.42
CA LYS A 533 35.29 14.69 -0.39
C LYS A 533 35.84 14.34 -1.78
N TYR A 534 35.10 13.55 -2.56
CA TYR A 534 35.46 13.20 -3.93
C TYR A 534 35.53 14.43 -4.85
N HIS A 535 34.53 15.32 -4.76
CA HIS A 535 34.50 16.56 -5.53
C HIS A 535 35.67 17.49 -5.18
N LEU A 536 35.99 17.64 -3.90
CA LEU A 536 37.14 18.42 -3.46
C LEU A 536 38.45 17.84 -4.00
N SER A 537 38.65 16.52 -3.92
CA SER A 537 39.85 15.88 -4.47
C SER A 537 39.96 16.03 -5.98
N SER A 538 38.84 15.90 -6.73
CA SER A 538 38.87 16.05 -8.20
C SER A 538 39.16 17.49 -8.64
N VAL A 539 38.70 18.48 -7.88
CA VAL A 539 39.01 19.89 -8.15
C VAL A 539 40.49 20.18 -7.87
N MET A 540 41.04 19.60 -6.81
CA MET A 540 42.46 19.74 -6.48
C MET A 540 43.39 19.03 -7.48
N GLU A 541 43.04 17.82 -7.94
CA GLU A 541 43.82 17.10 -8.98
C GLU A 541 43.79 17.84 -10.32
N MET A 542 42.66 18.44 -10.69
CA MET A 542 42.60 19.29 -11.88
C MET A 542 43.51 20.51 -11.77
N ASP A 543 43.53 21.21 -10.62
CA ASP A 543 44.44 22.34 -10.41
C ASP A 543 45.91 21.92 -10.49
N GLU A 544 46.26 20.72 -10.01
CA GLU A 544 47.62 20.20 -10.06
C GLU A 544 48.05 19.84 -11.48
N VAL A 545 47.19 19.18 -12.27
CA VAL A 545 47.44 18.87 -13.69
C VAL A 545 47.54 20.16 -14.52
N THR A 546 46.74 21.16 -14.21
CA THR A 546 46.79 22.47 -14.89
C THR A 546 48.04 23.27 -14.50
N ALA A 547 48.46 23.20 -13.23
CA ALA A 547 49.70 23.82 -12.75
C ALA A 547 50.95 23.14 -13.31
N ILE A 548 50.93 21.82 -13.55
CA ILE A 548 52.01 21.08 -14.20
C ILE A 548 52.08 21.41 -15.70
N ALA A 549 50.94 21.51 -16.39
CA ALA A 549 50.89 21.92 -17.80
C ALA A 549 51.42 23.36 -18.02
N CYS A 550 51.20 24.26 -17.06
CA CYS A 550 51.77 25.62 -17.11
C CYS A 550 53.27 25.68 -16.73
N ARG A 551 53.86 24.61 -16.19
CA ARG A 551 55.28 24.54 -15.81
C ARG A 551 56.14 23.85 -16.86
N SER A 552 55.52 23.25 -17.88
CA SER A 552 56.21 22.58 -18.99
C SER A 552 56.40 23.46 -20.24
N ASP A 553 55.90 24.70 -20.22
CA ASP A 553 56.03 25.69 -21.31
C ASP A 553 57.00 26.85 -20.96
N ASP A 554 57.75 26.74 -19.85
CA ASP A 554 58.99 27.50 -19.57
C ASP A 554 60.20 26.56 -19.68
#